data_AF-A0A2B0T434-F1
#
_entry.id   AF-A0A2B0T434-F1
#
_cell.length_a   1.000
_cell.length_b   1.000
_cell.length_c   1.000
_cell.angle_alpha   90.00
_cell.angle_beta   90.00
_cell.angle_gamma   90.00
#
_symmetry.space_group_name_H-M   'P 1'
#
loop_
_entity.id
_entity.type
_entity.pdbx_description
1 polymer ?
#
loop_
_entity_poly.entity_id
_entity_poly.type
_entity_poly.pdbx_seq_one_letter_code
_entity_poly.pdbx_strand_id
1 'polypeptide(L)' 'MTNTKVAQTKVEGTKTWKDDNAKNRPNMIKVDLLQNGQVIATQEVTEAGGWKYEFKDLA' A
#
# COMPACT_ATOMS: atom_id res chain seq x y z
N MET A 1 -27.70 19.07 -15.36
CA MET A 1 -27.33 17.97 -14.46
C MET A 1 -25.96 17.48 -14.89
N THR A 2 -24.92 17.70 -14.10
CA THR A 2 -23.56 17.23 -14.42
C THR A 2 -23.39 15.85 -13.80
N ASN A 3 -23.15 14.83 -14.63
CA ASN A 3 -22.87 13.48 -14.16
C ASN A 3 -21.35 13.36 -13.92
N THR A 4 -20.92 13.35 -12.66
CA THR A 4 -19.52 13.15 -12.29
C THR A 4 -19.28 11.66 -12.07
N LYS A 5 -18.67 10.98 -13.05
CA LYS A 5 -18.16 9.62 -12.87
C LYS A 5 -16.80 9.72 -12.17
N VAL A 6 -16.78 9.53 -10.85
CA VAL A 6 -15.53 9.38 -10.09
C VAL A 6 -14.97 8.00 -10.40
N ALA A 7 -13.90 7.93 -11.17
CA ALA A 7 -13.17 6.69 -11.39
C ALA A 7 -12.36 6.39 -10.12
N GLN A 8 -12.94 5.66 -9.17
CA GLN A 8 -12.20 5.20 -7.99
C GLN A 8 -11.14 4.20 -8.44
N THR A 9 -9.88 4.63 -8.39
CA THR A 9 -8.75 3.73 -8.59
C THR A 9 -8.31 3.14 -7.25
N LYS A 10 -8.02 1.84 -7.27
CA LYS A 10 -7.54 1.07 -6.13
C LYS A 10 -6.16 0.53 -6.46
N VAL A 11 -5.22 0.67 -5.52
CA VAL A 11 -3.88 0.08 -5.61
C VAL A 11 -3.68 -0.83 -4.41
N GLU A 12 -3.48 -2.12 -4.65
CA GLU A 12 -3.24 -3.10 -3.61
C GLU A 12 -2.02 -3.95 -3.91
N GLY A 13 -1.43 -4.53 -2.86
CA GLY A 13 -0.30 -5.43 -3.00
C GLY A 13 0.02 -6.15 -1.72
N THR A 14 1.05 -6.99 -1.78
CA THR A 14 1.54 -7.77 -0.64
C THR A 14 3.06 -7.73 -0.63
N LYS A 15 3.63 -7.45 0.54
CA LYS A 15 5.07 -7.55 0.74
C LYS A 15 5.45 -9.02 0.95
N THR A 16 6.31 -9.52 0.07
CA THR A 16 6.92 -10.85 0.20
C THR A 16 8.39 -10.70 0.60
N TRP A 17 8.82 -11.53 1.55
CA TRP A 17 10.21 -11.61 2.00
C TRP A 17 10.89 -12.81 1.32
N LYS A 18 11.96 -12.56 0.55
CA LYS A 18 12.81 -13.61 -0.08
C LYS A 18 14.17 -13.64 0.61
N ASP A 19 14.14 -13.96 1.90
CA ASP A 19 15.26 -13.84 2.85
C ASP A 19 15.54 -15.12 3.64
N ASP A 20 15.00 -16.27 3.18
CA ASP A 20 15.12 -17.57 3.85
C ASP A 20 14.63 -17.58 5.32
N ASN A 21 13.50 -16.89 5.56
CA ASN A 21 12.88 -16.77 6.88
C ASN A 21 13.80 -16.19 7.94
N ALA A 22 14.52 -15.12 7.57
CA ALA A 22 15.39 -14.37 8.46
C ALA A 22 14.67 -14.00 9.77
N LYS A 23 15.36 -14.17 10.90
CA LYS A 23 14.82 -13.92 12.25
C LYS A 23 14.67 -12.43 12.59
N ASN A 24 15.28 -11.55 11.79
CA ASN A 24 15.47 -10.14 12.13
C ASN A 24 14.56 -9.23 11.29
N ARG A 25 13.34 -9.67 11.00
CA ARG A 25 12.38 -8.85 10.25
C ARG A 25 11.85 -7.72 11.13
N PRO A 26 11.61 -6.53 10.57
CA PRO A 26 10.94 -5.49 11.32
C PRO A 26 9.48 -5.90 11.58
N ASN A 27 8.90 -5.42 12.69
CA ASN A 27 7.50 -5.69 13.01
C ASN A 27 6.51 -4.91 12.12
N MET A 28 7.00 -3.85 11.46
CA MET A 28 6.23 -2.94 10.62
C MET A 28 7.10 -2.38 9.50
N ILE A 29 6.51 -2.18 8.33
CA ILE A 29 7.07 -1.34 7.26
C ILE A 29 6.10 -0.21 6.92
N LYS A 30 6.62 0.83 6.27
CA LYS A 30 5.81 1.87 5.63
C LYS A 30 5.88 1.69 4.12
N VAL A 31 4.71 1.69 3.48
CA VAL A 31 4.58 1.65 2.01
C VAL A 31 4.06 3.01 1.58
N ASP A 32 4.82 3.70 0.75
CA ASP A 32 4.43 4.98 0.16
C ASP A 32 3.86 4.75 -1.24
N LEU A 33 2.72 5.37 -1.52
CA LEU A 33 2.15 5.47 -2.85
C LEU A 33 2.57 6.80 -3.46
N LEU A 34 3.24 6.74 -4.61
CA LEU A 34 3.70 7.92 -5.33
C LEU A 34 2.90 8.15 -6.60
N GLN A 35 2.47 9.39 -6.83
CA GLN A 35 1.91 9.86 -8.09
C GLN A 35 2.83 10.93 -8.66
N ASN A 36 3.33 10.71 -9.87
CA ASN A 36 4.29 11.62 -10.53
C ASN A 36 5.53 11.96 -9.68
N GLY A 37 6.00 11.00 -8.87
CA GLY A 37 7.17 11.18 -8.01
C GLY A 37 6.90 11.84 -6.65
N GLN A 38 5.66 12.21 -6.34
CA GLN A 38 5.26 12.75 -5.04
C GLN A 38 4.50 11.70 -4.23
N VAL A 39 4.82 11.56 -2.95
CA VAL A 39 4.07 10.71 -2.02
C VAL A 39 2.68 11.29 -1.81
N ILE A 40 1.65 10.53 -2.16
CA ILE A 40 0.24 10.90 -2.01
C ILE A 40 -0.46 10.15 -0.88
N ALA A 41 0.08 9.00 -0.45
CA ALA A 41 -0.40 8.24 0.69
C ALA A 41 0.72 7.37 1.28
N THR A 42 0.61 7.04 2.56
CA THR A 42 1.49 6.12 3.26
C THR A 42 0.65 5.13 4.07
N GLN A 43 1.02 3.85 4.07
CA GLN A 43 0.36 2.82 4.86
C GLN A 43 1.36 2.04 5.70
N GLU A 44 1.03 1.84 6.97
CA GLU A 44 1.77 0.93 7.85
C GLU A 44 1.29 -0.50 7.60
N VAL A 45 2.25 -1.38 7.35
CA VAL A 45 2.01 -2.78 7.00
C VAL A 45 2.75 -3.67 7.98
N THR A 46 2.05 -4.65 8.55
CA THR A 46 2.57 -5.53 9.59
C THR A 46 2.37 -6.99 9.22
N GLU A 47 3.06 -7.88 9.93
CA GLU A 47 2.85 -9.32 9.82
C GLU A 47 1.43 -9.73 10.23
N ALA A 48 0.84 -9.09 11.26
CA ALA A 48 -0.52 -9.34 11.69
C ALA A 48 -1.56 -9.03 10.59
N GLY A 49 -1.28 -8.04 9.73
CA GLY A 49 -2.05 -7.73 8.53
C GLY A 49 -1.73 -8.61 7.32
N GLY A 50 -0.91 -9.65 7.49
CA GLY A 50 -0.47 -10.54 6.42
C GLY A 50 0.40 -9.85 5.37
N TRP A 51 1.10 -8.79 5.76
CA TRP A 51 1.94 -7.98 4.87
C TRP A 51 1.20 -7.35 3.68
N LYS A 52 -0.13 -7.19 3.77
CA LYS A 52 -0.97 -6.61 2.71
C LYS A 52 -1.12 -5.10 2.88
N TYR A 53 -1.25 -4.39 1.77
CA TYR A 53 -1.60 -2.97 1.73
C TYR A 53 -2.64 -2.71 0.64
N GLU A 54 -3.43 -1.67 0.86
CA GLU A 54 -4.55 -1.29 0.02
C GLU A 54 -4.80 0.22 0.13
N PHE A 55 -4.60 0.93 -0.98
CA PHE A 55 -4.96 2.32 -1.17
C PHE A 55 -6.24 2.39 -1.99
N LYS A 56 -7.28 3.03 -1.43
CA LYS A 56 -8.58 3.25 -2.07
C LYS A 56 -8.79 4.72 -2.36
N ASP A 57 -9.81 5.01 -3.16
CA ASP A 57 -10.32 6.37 -3.38
C ASP A 57 -9.25 7.34 -3.92
N LEU A 58 -8.34 6.82 -4.76
CA LEU A 58 -7.35 7.63 -5.45
C LEU A 58 -8.04 8.45 -6.54
N ALA A 59 -7.74 9.75 -6.56
CA ALA A 59 -8.36 10.76 -7.42
C ALA A 59 -7.65 10.91 -8.78
#